data_AF-A0A813JC28-F1
#
_entry.id   AF-A0A813JC28-F1
#
_cell.length_a   1.000
_cell.length_b   1.000
_cell.length_c   1.000
_cell.angle_alpha   90.00
_cell.angle_beta   90.00
_cell.angle_gamma   90.00
#
_symmetry.space_group_name_H-M   'P 1'
#
loop_
_entity.id
_entity.type
_entity.pdbx_description
1 polymer ?
#
loop_
_entity_poly.entity_id
_entity_poly.type
_entity_poly.pdbx_seq_one_letter_code
_entity_poly.pdbx_strand_id
1 'polypeptide(L)'
;MNAEQKTRLASLGRHSYVSQAGLANVLKDLRDAGSLPAACSRQSIKRARQEQVRIHTPYGQLMRSMRIPLIGPAEDRDFEYIHPAAMLSHAAQSCAGFGTFLQKQLAAHASDLTTPWSIILYSDEVSPGNQLKHDNKRKLQTVYWSFREFDAGLCSEALWFVLTAVRSSTVVRMGGMSVLFKHMLLPFYDDHDFRFGVTVRVHDRTHMIFASLGIVVSDEAALKSTWEMKGASGTLICMACRNVVSVSSDLHNTDATGFFVPSSETDVSKFVLQTDDSVRRTLQLLKQQHPLVSASAFKKLEQSLGFNYRPNGLLHSEKFASVLQPVTMTMYDWMHCYVVSGEYNMEVGLLLGFLATIGIGYKDVHLFFQEFTWPLHLGSRGASGKTVFEKRSALSDVLKCSASEALSMYGVLRLF
;
A
#
# COMPACT_ATOMS: atom_id res chain seq x y z
N MET A 1 -27.31 34.02 22.91
CA MET A 1 -28.20 32.84 22.86
C MET A 1 -29.12 32.84 24.08
N ASN A 2 -30.43 32.70 23.86
CA ASN A 2 -31.40 32.53 24.94
C ASN A 2 -31.36 31.09 25.53
N ALA A 3 -32.09 30.83 26.61
CA ALA A 3 -32.07 29.53 27.31
C ALA A 3 -32.51 28.37 26.41
N GLU A 4 -33.53 28.58 25.58
CA GLU A 4 -34.05 27.60 24.63
C GLU A 4 -33.02 27.21 23.57
N GLN A 5 -32.28 28.19 23.03
CA GLN A 5 -31.19 27.96 22.08
C GLN A 5 -30.04 27.15 22.72
N LYS A 6 -29.71 27.41 23.99
CA LYS A 6 -28.68 26.65 24.73
C LYS A 6 -29.08 25.18 24.89
N THR A 7 -30.33 24.91 25.28
CA THR A 7 -30.87 23.55 25.41
C THR A 7 -30.88 22.80 24.08
N ARG A 8 -31.27 23.48 23.00
CA ARG A 8 -31.27 22.90 21.65
C ARG A 8 -29.86 22.61 21.14
N LEU A 9 -28.89 23.49 21.37
CA LEU A 9 -27.49 23.25 21.03
C LEU A 9 -26.93 22.03 21.77
N ALA A 10 -27.23 21.91 23.08
CA ALA A 10 -26.76 20.81 23.92
C ALA A 10 -27.39 19.44 23.60
N SER A 11 -28.49 19.41 22.82
CA SER A 11 -29.17 18.17 22.42
C SER A 11 -28.79 17.67 21.02
N LEU A 12 -28.18 18.52 20.18
CA LEU A 12 -27.73 18.14 18.84
C LEU A 12 -26.68 17.02 18.89
N GLY A 13 -26.76 16.08 17.94
CA GLY A 13 -25.76 15.02 17.76
C GLY A 13 -25.84 13.86 18.77
N ARG A 14 -26.63 13.96 19.85
CA ARG A 14 -26.76 12.91 20.89
C ARG A 14 -27.17 11.53 20.33
N HIS A 15 -28.01 11.52 19.29
CA HIS A 15 -28.48 10.28 18.64
C HIS A 15 -27.60 9.83 17.46
N SER A 16 -26.51 10.56 17.16
CA SER A 16 -25.74 10.38 15.92
C SER A 16 -24.28 10.02 16.14
N TYR A 17 -23.86 9.81 17.40
CA TYR A 17 -22.48 9.48 17.78
C TYR A 17 -21.42 10.44 17.20
N VAL A 18 -21.81 11.70 16.96
CA VAL A 18 -20.90 12.74 16.44
C VAL A 18 -20.06 13.26 17.60
N SER A 19 -18.74 13.37 17.42
CA SER A 19 -17.87 13.97 18.44
C SER A 19 -18.21 15.46 18.63
N GLN A 20 -17.96 16.00 19.83
CA GLN A 20 -18.23 17.41 20.10
C GLN A 20 -17.46 18.35 19.17
N ALA A 21 -16.21 17.99 18.84
CA ALA A 21 -15.40 18.71 17.85
C ALA A 21 -16.00 18.63 16.44
N GLY A 22 -16.44 17.45 16.01
CA GLY A 22 -17.10 17.27 14.71
C GLY A 22 -18.38 18.07 14.59
N LEU A 23 -19.21 18.09 15.64
CA LEU A 23 -20.43 18.89 15.68
C LEU A 23 -20.13 20.39 15.64
N ALA A 24 -19.15 20.86 16.42
CA ALA A 24 -18.74 22.26 16.43
C ALA A 24 -18.26 22.73 15.05
N ASN A 25 -17.47 21.91 14.35
CA ASN A 25 -16.99 22.22 13.00
C ASN A 25 -18.13 22.28 11.98
N VAL A 26 -19.04 21.29 11.97
CA VAL A 26 -20.21 21.32 11.06
C VAL A 26 -21.07 22.55 11.31
N LEU A 27 -21.32 22.93 12.57
CA LEU A 27 -22.09 24.12 12.90
C LEU A 27 -21.37 25.42 12.50
N LYS A 28 -20.05 25.45 12.63
CA LYS A 28 -19.22 26.56 12.15
C LYS A 28 -19.32 26.70 10.63
N ASP A 29 -19.14 25.62 9.89
CA ASP A 29 -19.21 25.63 8.43
C ASP A 29 -20.58 26.09 7.93
N LEU A 30 -21.67 25.64 8.57
CA LEU A 30 -23.03 26.09 8.24
C LEU A 30 -23.26 27.58 8.53
N ARG A 31 -22.72 28.08 9.64
CA ARG A 31 -22.79 29.51 9.98
C ARG A 31 -22.00 30.35 8.98
N ASP A 32 -20.79 29.92 8.66
CA ASP A 32 -19.88 30.66 7.77
C ASP A 32 -20.40 30.61 6.31
N ALA A 33 -21.09 29.53 5.90
CA ALA A 33 -21.81 29.44 4.63
C ALA A 33 -23.09 30.29 4.56
N GLY A 34 -23.58 30.83 5.68
CA GLY A 34 -24.75 31.70 5.75
C GLY A 34 -26.09 31.06 5.37
N SER A 35 -26.13 29.74 5.11
CA SER A 35 -27.33 29.03 4.67
C SER A 35 -27.29 27.55 5.07
N LEU A 36 -28.47 26.98 5.33
CA LEU A 36 -28.62 25.54 5.53
C LEU A 36 -28.80 24.83 4.17
N PRO A 37 -28.21 23.64 3.96
CA PRO A 37 -28.46 22.86 2.77
C PRO A 37 -29.94 22.55 2.61
N ALA A 38 -30.47 22.74 1.39
CA ALA A 38 -31.87 22.45 1.07
C ALA A 38 -32.24 20.96 1.24
N ALA A 39 -31.26 20.06 1.19
CA ALA A 39 -31.44 18.63 1.42
C ALA A 39 -30.39 18.08 2.39
N CYS A 40 -30.81 17.24 3.32
CA CYS A 40 -29.97 16.68 4.40
C CYS A 40 -29.90 15.13 4.40
N SER A 41 -30.51 14.46 3.43
CA SER A 41 -30.52 12.99 3.37
C SER A 41 -29.17 12.42 2.94
N ARG A 42 -28.84 11.20 3.40
CA ARG A 42 -27.63 10.47 2.97
C ARG A 42 -27.56 10.33 1.44
N GLN A 43 -28.70 10.14 0.78
CA GLN A 43 -28.79 10.03 -0.68
C GLN A 43 -28.49 11.37 -1.36
N SER A 44 -29.01 12.49 -0.86
CA SER A 44 -28.70 13.81 -1.41
C SER A 44 -27.24 14.17 -1.23
N ILE A 45 -26.63 13.87 -0.07
CA ILE A 45 -25.19 14.05 0.16
C ILE A 45 -24.37 13.16 -0.78
N LYS A 46 -24.79 11.91 -1.02
CA LYS A 46 -24.14 11.03 -2.01
C LYS A 46 -24.22 11.62 -3.42
N ARG A 47 -25.41 12.03 -3.87
CA ARG A 47 -25.62 12.62 -5.21
C ARG A 47 -24.80 13.90 -5.39
N ALA A 48 -24.79 14.79 -4.41
CA ALA A 48 -23.99 16.01 -4.46
C ALA A 48 -22.49 15.70 -4.63
N ARG A 49 -21.95 14.73 -3.89
CA ARG A 49 -20.56 14.28 -4.07
C ARG A 49 -20.31 13.64 -5.43
N GLN A 50 -21.25 12.83 -5.93
CA GLN A 50 -21.15 12.23 -7.27
C GLN A 50 -21.17 13.29 -8.36
N GLU A 51 -21.94 14.37 -8.18
CA GLU A 51 -21.96 15.49 -9.12
C GLU A 51 -20.63 16.26 -9.10
N GLN A 52 -20.06 16.50 -7.92
CA GLN A 52 -18.78 17.20 -7.77
C GLN A 52 -17.61 16.51 -8.46
N VAL A 53 -17.68 15.19 -8.67
CA VAL A 53 -16.62 14.43 -9.37
C VAL A 53 -16.89 14.26 -10.87
N ARG A 54 -18.01 14.77 -11.41
CA ARG A 54 -18.29 14.85 -12.85
C ARG A 54 -17.51 15.99 -13.49
N ILE A 55 -16.20 15.88 -13.42
CA ILE A 55 -15.26 16.88 -13.92
C ILE A 55 -14.81 16.46 -15.31
N HIS A 56 -15.01 17.35 -16.28
CA HIS A 56 -14.42 17.21 -17.61
C HIS A 56 -13.06 17.89 -17.66
N THR A 57 -12.08 17.21 -18.26
CA THR A 57 -10.71 17.69 -18.43
C THR A 57 -10.31 17.54 -19.90
N PRO A 58 -9.16 18.09 -20.34
CA PRO A 58 -8.62 17.80 -21.67
C PRO A 58 -8.43 16.30 -21.96
N TYR A 59 -8.29 15.49 -20.90
CA TYR A 59 -8.19 14.04 -20.94
C TYR A 59 -9.55 13.36 -20.70
N GLY A 60 -10.66 14.01 -21.03
CA GLY A 60 -12.00 13.49 -20.82
C GLY A 60 -12.47 13.54 -19.35
N GLN A 61 -13.42 12.67 -19.00
CA GLN A 61 -14.00 12.60 -17.66
C GLN A 61 -12.95 12.15 -16.62
N LEU A 62 -12.95 12.80 -15.45
CA LEU A 62 -12.08 12.48 -14.33
C LEU A 62 -12.35 11.07 -13.79
N MET A 63 -13.62 10.79 -13.45
CA MET A 63 -14.05 9.46 -13.02
C MET A 63 -14.60 8.70 -14.22
N ARG A 64 -14.04 7.52 -14.46
CA ARG A 64 -14.39 6.64 -15.58
C ARG A 64 -14.67 5.25 -15.06
N SER A 65 -15.25 4.41 -15.92
CA SER A 65 -15.50 3.01 -15.61
C SER A 65 -14.84 2.10 -16.63
N MET A 66 -14.42 0.92 -16.18
CA MET A 66 -13.95 -0.14 -17.07
C MET A 66 -14.63 -1.47 -16.75
N ARG A 67 -14.92 -2.23 -17.80
CA ARG A 67 -15.54 -3.54 -17.72
C ARG A 67 -14.47 -4.57 -17.34
N ILE A 68 -14.63 -5.23 -16.20
CA ILE A 68 -13.72 -6.30 -15.76
C ILE A 68 -14.51 -7.60 -15.61
N PRO A 69 -14.07 -8.70 -16.27
CA PRO A 69 -14.69 -10.01 -16.09
C PRO A 69 -14.53 -10.53 -14.66
N LEU A 70 -15.61 -11.10 -14.12
CA LEU A 70 -15.58 -11.80 -12.83
C LEU A 70 -15.71 -13.31 -13.04
N ILE A 71 -15.08 -14.07 -12.16
CA ILE A 71 -15.19 -15.52 -12.08
C ILE A 71 -16.60 -15.86 -11.54
N GLY A 72 -17.43 -16.44 -12.39
CA GLY A 72 -18.82 -16.81 -12.08
C GLY A 72 -19.77 -16.63 -13.28
N PRO A 73 -21.01 -17.13 -13.21
CA PRO A 73 -21.96 -17.05 -14.32
C PRO A 73 -22.47 -15.62 -14.55
N ALA A 74 -22.16 -15.05 -15.73
CA ALA A 74 -22.67 -13.77 -16.27
C ALA A 74 -22.35 -12.49 -15.46
N GLU A 75 -21.09 -12.30 -15.05
CA GLU A 75 -20.74 -11.28 -14.06
C GLU A 75 -19.64 -10.30 -14.47
N ASP A 76 -19.51 -9.95 -15.75
CA ASP A 76 -18.73 -8.76 -16.07
C ASP A 76 -19.36 -7.55 -15.37
N ARG A 77 -18.55 -6.73 -14.70
CA ARG A 77 -19.02 -5.54 -13.99
C ARG A 77 -18.17 -4.34 -14.32
N ASP A 78 -18.78 -3.18 -14.20
CA ASP A 78 -18.11 -1.90 -14.38
C ASP A 78 -17.49 -1.47 -13.05
N PHE A 79 -16.21 -1.12 -13.09
CA PHE A 79 -15.45 -0.64 -11.94
C PHE A 79 -14.99 0.78 -12.18
N GLU A 80 -15.31 1.65 -11.23
CA GLU A 80 -14.93 3.05 -11.27
C GLU A 80 -13.44 3.21 -10.95
N TYR A 81 -12.78 4.08 -11.70
CA TYR A 81 -11.42 4.54 -11.45
C TYR A 81 -11.30 6.03 -11.77
N ILE A 82 -10.26 6.66 -11.23
CA ILE A 82 -9.90 8.04 -11.52
C ILE A 82 -8.82 8.04 -12.60
N HIS A 83 -9.08 8.65 -13.75
CA HIS A 83 -8.13 8.64 -14.86
C HIS A 83 -6.87 9.47 -14.52
N PRO A 84 -5.65 8.89 -14.55
CA PRO A 84 -4.44 9.55 -14.03
C PRO A 84 -4.14 10.91 -14.66
N ALA A 85 -4.15 11.00 -16.00
CA ALA A 85 -3.89 12.26 -16.70
C ALA A 85 -4.96 13.33 -16.41
N ALA A 86 -6.24 12.93 -16.34
CA ALA A 86 -7.35 13.82 -16.00
C ALA A 86 -7.20 14.34 -14.56
N MET A 87 -6.83 13.46 -13.61
CA MET A 87 -6.59 13.84 -12.21
C MET A 87 -5.43 14.82 -12.09
N LEU A 88 -4.31 14.54 -12.75
CA LEU A 88 -3.15 15.41 -12.72
C LEU A 88 -3.47 16.80 -13.31
N SER A 89 -4.15 16.83 -14.46
CA SER A 89 -4.62 18.06 -15.10
C SER A 89 -5.59 18.84 -14.21
N HIS A 90 -6.55 18.15 -13.58
CA HIS A 90 -7.53 18.78 -12.71
C HIS A 90 -6.85 19.35 -11.46
N ALA A 91 -6.08 18.54 -10.74
CA ALA A 91 -5.41 18.94 -9.50
C ALA A 91 -4.46 20.13 -9.73
N ALA A 92 -3.71 20.14 -10.83
CA ALA A 92 -2.81 21.23 -11.19
C ALA A 92 -3.53 22.58 -11.38
N GLN A 93 -4.78 22.55 -11.83
CA GLN A 93 -5.58 23.74 -12.13
C GLN A 93 -6.49 24.15 -10.96
N SER A 94 -7.04 23.19 -10.22
CA SER A 94 -8.00 23.44 -9.14
C SER A 94 -7.35 23.63 -7.77
N CYS A 95 -6.11 23.16 -7.57
CA CYS A 95 -5.39 23.30 -6.32
C CYS A 95 -4.10 24.11 -6.53
N ALA A 96 -4.13 25.40 -6.16
CA ALA A 96 -2.99 26.30 -6.33
C ALA A 96 -1.71 25.80 -5.61
N GLY A 97 -1.87 25.18 -4.44
CA GLY A 97 -0.75 24.58 -3.69
C GLY A 97 -0.12 23.41 -4.45
N PHE A 98 -0.94 22.51 -5.00
CA PHE A 98 -0.44 21.41 -5.82
C PHE A 98 0.17 21.89 -7.13
N GLY A 99 -0.45 22.86 -7.82
CA GLY A 99 0.12 23.45 -9.03
C GLY A 99 1.51 24.06 -8.77
N THR A 100 1.66 24.85 -7.70
CA THR A 100 2.95 25.43 -7.29
C THR A 100 3.98 24.34 -6.96
N PHE A 101 3.56 23.28 -6.26
CA PHE A 101 4.42 22.14 -5.96
C PHE A 101 4.88 21.42 -7.24
N LEU A 102 3.95 21.10 -8.14
CA LEU A 102 4.25 20.42 -9.39
C LEU A 102 5.21 21.24 -10.27
N GLN A 103 5.02 22.57 -10.34
CA GLN A 103 5.93 23.45 -11.05
C GLN A 103 7.36 23.40 -10.49
N LYS A 104 7.51 23.34 -9.16
CA LYS A 104 8.82 23.19 -8.51
C LYS A 104 9.44 21.84 -8.86
N GLN A 105 8.66 20.76 -8.83
CA GLN A 105 9.18 19.44 -9.19
C GLN A 105 9.58 19.33 -10.65
N LEU A 106 8.84 19.95 -11.57
CA LEU A 106 9.23 20.03 -12.99
C LEU A 106 10.51 20.85 -13.23
N ALA A 107 10.81 21.81 -12.36
CA ALA A 107 12.06 22.57 -12.42
C ALA A 107 13.24 21.81 -11.80
N ALA A 108 13.00 21.01 -10.76
CA ALA A 108 14.03 20.18 -10.11
C ALA A 108 14.34 18.91 -10.91
N HIS A 109 13.30 18.30 -11.49
CA HIS A 109 13.33 17.05 -12.23
C HIS A 109 12.72 17.26 -13.60
N ALA A 110 13.57 17.64 -14.57
CA ALA A 110 13.14 17.73 -15.95
C ALA A 110 12.58 16.37 -16.42
N SER A 111 11.48 16.41 -17.16
CA SER A 111 10.80 15.23 -17.69
C SER A 111 10.86 15.25 -19.21
N ASP A 112 11.54 14.27 -19.79
CA ASP A 112 11.63 14.08 -21.24
C ASP A 112 11.64 12.58 -21.60
N LEU A 113 11.74 12.26 -22.89
CA LEU A 113 11.74 10.88 -23.38
C LEU A 113 12.94 10.05 -22.87
N THR A 114 14.05 10.70 -22.52
CA THR A 114 15.28 10.06 -22.07
C THR A 114 15.36 9.96 -20.56
N THR A 115 14.76 10.91 -19.85
CA THR A 115 14.62 10.92 -18.39
C THR A 115 13.16 11.04 -17.98
N PRO A 116 12.33 10.01 -18.25
CA PRO A 116 10.93 10.01 -17.82
C PRO A 116 10.84 9.87 -16.30
N TRP A 117 9.79 10.45 -15.73
CA TRP A 117 9.44 10.28 -14.33
C TRP A 117 9.01 8.84 -14.03
N SER A 118 9.14 8.45 -12.77
CA SER A 118 8.79 7.10 -12.30
C SER A 118 7.44 7.11 -11.60
N ILE A 119 6.43 6.49 -12.22
CA ILE A 119 5.14 6.24 -11.58
C ILE A 119 5.32 5.20 -10.47
N ILE A 120 4.80 5.52 -9.29
CA ILE A 120 4.70 4.63 -8.15
C ILE A 120 3.25 4.17 -8.04
N LEU A 121 3.02 2.87 -7.97
CA LEU A 121 1.74 2.30 -7.55
C LEU A 121 1.84 1.77 -6.13
N TYR A 122 0.84 2.09 -5.32
CA TYR A 122 0.69 1.57 -3.97
C TYR A 122 -0.66 0.87 -3.81
N SER A 123 -0.69 -0.26 -3.12
CA SER A 123 -1.95 -0.87 -2.69
C SER A 123 -2.01 -1.04 -1.19
N ASP A 124 -3.22 -0.91 -0.66
CA ASP A 124 -3.52 -1.16 0.75
C ASP A 124 -4.91 -1.81 0.88
N GLU A 125 -5.08 -2.60 1.93
CA GLU A 125 -6.33 -3.23 2.30
C GLU A 125 -7.02 -2.50 3.46
N VAL A 126 -7.89 -1.56 3.10
CA VAL A 126 -8.59 -0.70 4.05
C VAL A 126 -9.81 -1.41 4.64
N SER A 127 -9.92 -1.38 5.96
CA SER A 127 -11.05 -1.93 6.73
C SER A 127 -11.86 -0.81 7.39
N PRO A 128 -13.01 -0.39 6.82
CA PRO A 128 -13.84 0.64 7.44
C PRO A 128 -14.49 0.14 8.75
N GLY A 129 -14.18 0.79 9.87
CA GLY A 129 -14.77 0.49 11.18
C GLY A 129 -13.89 -0.43 12.03
N ASN A 130 -14.50 -1.31 12.82
CA ASN A 130 -13.76 -2.20 13.72
C ASN A 130 -13.03 -3.30 12.94
N GLN A 131 -11.70 -3.19 12.86
CA GLN A 131 -10.83 -4.15 12.18
C GLN A 131 -10.88 -5.57 12.77
N LEU A 132 -11.20 -5.70 14.07
CA LEU A 132 -11.26 -6.98 14.79
C LEU A 132 -12.60 -7.72 14.62
N LYS A 133 -13.53 -7.18 13.83
CA LYS A 133 -14.81 -7.85 13.59
C LYS A 133 -14.58 -9.11 12.74
N HIS A 134 -15.04 -10.25 13.24
CA HIS A 134 -14.92 -11.57 12.59
C HIS A 134 -15.39 -11.58 11.11
N ASP A 135 -16.38 -10.77 10.77
CA ASP A 135 -16.88 -10.65 9.40
C ASP A 135 -16.83 -9.19 8.92
N ASN A 136 -15.77 -8.88 8.17
CA ASN A 136 -15.55 -7.56 7.58
C ASN A 136 -15.91 -7.54 6.08
N LYS A 137 -17.21 -7.64 5.78
CA LYS A 137 -17.75 -7.52 4.39
C LYS A 137 -17.49 -6.17 3.71
N ARG A 138 -16.93 -5.19 4.43
CA ARG A 138 -16.67 -3.83 3.94
C ARG A 138 -15.20 -3.59 3.65
N LYS A 139 -14.34 -4.59 3.82
CA LYS A 139 -12.92 -4.52 3.46
C LYS A 139 -12.76 -4.14 1.98
N LEU A 140 -11.88 -3.19 1.71
CA LEU A 140 -11.60 -2.63 0.40
C LEU A 140 -10.14 -2.86 0.07
N GLN A 141 -9.88 -3.21 -1.17
CA GLN A 141 -8.59 -3.09 -1.81
C GLN A 141 -8.55 -1.74 -2.51
N THR A 142 -7.58 -0.92 -2.14
CA THR A 142 -7.39 0.42 -2.68
C THR A 142 -6.08 0.48 -3.42
N VAL A 143 -6.08 1.13 -4.59
CA VAL A 143 -4.87 1.39 -5.38
C VAL A 143 -4.68 2.90 -5.44
N TYR A 144 -3.48 3.32 -5.12
CA TYR A 144 -3.02 4.70 -5.16
C TYR A 144 -1.84 4.82 -6.11
N TRP A 145 -1.54 6.04 -6.52
CA TRP A 145 -0.36 6.32 -7.33
C TRP A 145 0.24 7.68 -7.05
N SER A 146 1.53 7.82 -7.36
CA SER A 146 2.29 9.07 -7.28
C SER A 146 3.47 9.05 -8.25
N PHE A 147 4.32 10.07 -8.20
CA PHE A 147 5.60 10.12 -8.91
C PHE A 147 6.76 10.08 -7.91
N ARG A 148 7.81 9.32 -8.22
CA ARG A 148 9.04 9.28 -7.41
C ARG A 148 9.66 10.66 -7.25
N GLU A 149 9.56 11.47 -8.29
CA GLU A 149 10.09 12.83 -8.41
C GLU A 149 9.33 13.84 -7.54
N PHE A 150 8.35 13.40 -6.75
CA PHE A 150 7.77 14.21 -5.69
C PHE A 150 8.66 14.26 -4.43
N ASP A 151 9.71 13.44 -4.34
CA ASP A 151 10.71 13.41 -3.26
C ASP A 151 10.06 13.39 -1.87
N ALA A 152 10.46 14.31 -0.97
CA ALA A 152 9.90 14.46 0.37
C ALA A 152 8.38 14.75 0.36
N GLY A 153 7.81 15.17 -0.78
CA GLY A 153 6.37 15.26 -0.96
C GLY A 153 5.65 13.92 -0.78
N LEU A 154 6.32 12.79 -1.06
CA LEU A 154 5.77 11.45 -0.86
C LEU A 154 5.47 11.14 0.61
N CYS A 155 6.01 11.91 1.57
CA CYS A 155 5.64 11.82 2.99
C CYS A 155 4.26 12.43 3.29
N SER A 156 3.59 13.05 2.31
CA SER A 156 2.26 13.61 2.45
C SER A 156 1.23 12.77 1.72
N GLU A 157 0.23 12.27 2.44
CA GLU A 157 -0.93 11.57 1.86
C GLU A 157 -1.66 12.38 0.77
N ALA A 158 -1.58 13.72 0.82
CA ALA A 158 -2.19 14.60 -0.17
C ALA A 158 -1.58 14.50 -1.58
N LEU A 159 -0.38 13.92 -1.68
CA LEU A 159 0.35 13.70 -2.94
C LEU A 159 0.26 12.24 -3.42
N TRP A 160 -0.60 11.44 -2.80
CA TRP A 160 -0.96 10.10 -3.24
C TRP A 160 -2.38 10.11 -3.82
N PHE A 161 -2.47 9.99 -5.14
CA PHE A 161 -3.74 10.01 -5.84
C PHE A 161 -4.44 8.67 -5.74
N VAL A 162 -5.73 8.68 -5.38
CA VAL A 162 -6.56 7.48 -5.45
C VAL A 162 -6.77 7.11 -6.92
N LEU A 163 -6.52 5.86 -7.27
CA LEU A 163 -6.82 5.31 -8.59
C LEU A 163 -8.16 4.57 -8.58
N THR A 164 -8.34 3.63 -7.63
CA THR A 164 -9.59 2.89 -7.45
C THR A 164 -9.74 2.38 -6.02
N ALA A 165 -10.98 2.04 -5.66
CA ALA A 165 -11.32 1.36 -4.42
C ALA A 165 -12.37 0.28 -4.70
N VAL A 166 -12.03 -0.99 -4.49
CA VAL A 166 -12.88 -2.16 -4.80
C VAL A 166 -13.02 -3.03 -3.57
N ARG A 167 -14.19 -3.64 -3.33
CA ARG A 167 -14.34 -4.58 -2.21
C ARG A 167 -13.40 -5.77 -2.34
N SER A 168 -12.73 -6.17 -1.27
CA SER A 168 -11.81 -7.32 -1.29
C SER A 168 -12.48 -8.59 -1.81
N SER A 169 -13.73 -8.86 -1.41
CA SER A 169 -14.51 -10.00 -1.91
C SER A 169 -14.79 -9.94 -3.41
N THR A 170 -14.88 -8.74 -3.99
CA THR A 170 -15.03 -8.57 -5.44
C THR A 170 -13.69 -8.73 -6.15
N VAL A 171 -12.60 -8.25 -5.59
CA VAL A 171 -11.24 -8.50 -6.13
C VAL A 171 -10.91 -9.99 -6.18
N VAL A 172 -11.27 -10.75 -5.13
CA VAL A 172 -11.16 -12.23 -5.17
C VAL A 172 -11.91 -12.80 -6.37
N ARG A 173 -13.12 -12.32 -6.64
CA ARG A 173 -13.91 -12.73 -7.81
C ARG A 173 -13.36 -12.22 -9.14
N MET A 174 -12.58 -11.14 -9.18
CA MET A 174 -11.85 -10.73 -10.40
C MET A 174 -10.70 -11.68 -10.74
N GLY A 175 -10.25 -12.51 -9.79
CA GLY A 175 -9.04 -13.31 -9.92
C GLY A 175 -7.84 -12.74 -9.15
N GLY A 176 -8.07 -11.82 -8.21
CA GLY A 176 -7.06 -11.33 -7.27
C GLY A 176 -6.45 -9.98 -7.64
N MET A 177 -5.51 -9.51 -6.80
CA MET A 177 -4.85 -8.20 -6.98
C MET A 177 -4.10 -8.10 -8.30
N SER A 178 -3.46 -9.17 -8.77
CA SER A 178 -2.76 -9.18 -10.06
C SER A 178 -3.68 -8.77 -11.23
N VAL A 179 -4.93 -9.24 -11.23
CA VAL A 179 -5.91 -8.88 -12.27
C VAL A 179 -6.36 -7.43 -12.10
N LEU A 180 -6.61 -6.97 -10.88
CA LEU A 180 -6.97 -5.57 -10.62
C LEU A 180 -5.85 -4.62 -11.07
N PHE A 181 -4.60 -4.89 -10.68
CA PHE A 181 -3.45 -4.09 -11.07
C PHE A 181 -3.25 -4.05 -12.58
N LYS A 182 -3.42 -5.18 -13.29
CA LYS A 182 -3.38 -5.20 -14.77
C LYS A 182 -4.35 -4.18 -15.35
N HIS A 183 -5.58 -4.15 -14.85
CA HIS A 183 -6.59 -3.22 -15.36
C HIS A 183 -6.33 -1.78 -14.93
N MET A 184 -5.86 -1.56 -13.70
CA MET A 184 -5.51 -0.23 -13.19
C MET A 184 -4.25 0.36 -13.83
N LEU A 185 -3.44 -0.46 -14.49
CA LEU A 185 -2.28 0.02 -15.25
C LEU A 185 -2.69 0.56 -16.63
N LEU A 186 -3.77 0.07 -17.24
CA LEU A 186 -4.22 0.50 -18.59
C LEU A 186 -4.40 2.02 -18.75
N PRO A 187 -5.00 2.77 -17.80
CA PRO A 187 -5.20 4.21 -17.93
C PRO A 187 -3.90 5.04 -18.04
N PHE A 188 -2.73 4.46 -17.76
CA PHE A 188 -1.44 5.11 -17.93
C PHE A 188 -0.84 4.89 -19.33
N TYR A 189 -1.36 3.96 -20.14
CA TYR A 189 -0.76 3.53 -21.41
C TYR A 189 -1.74 3.44 -22.59
N ASP A 190 -3.06 3.52 -22.37
CA ASP A 190 -4.06 3.30 -23.42
C ASP A 190 -4.41 4.59 -24.16
N ASP A 191 -5.31 5.41 -23.62
CA ASP A 191 -5.80 6.62 -24.28
C ASP A 191 -4.71 7.72 -24.32
N HIS A 192 -3.98 7.85 -23.22
CA HIS A 192 -2.95 8.86 -23.01
C HIS A 192 -1.73 8.20 -22.38
N ASP A 193 -0.88 7.66 -23.24
CA ASP A 193 0.33 6.95 -22.83
C ASP A 193 1.35 7.93 -22.25
N PHE A 194 1.61 7.80 -20.94
CA PHE A 194 2.56 8.64 -20.22
C PHE A 194 3.98 8.55 -20.79
N ARG A 195 4.34 7.45 -21.47
CA ARG A 195 5.67 7.30 -22.08
C ARG A 195 5.88 8.25 -23.26
N PHE A 196 4.80 8.69 -23.90
CA PHE A 196 4.85 9.66 -25.01
C PHE A 196 4.55 11.09 -24.57
N GLY A 197 4.35 11.29 -23.25
CA GLY A 197 4.14 12.60 -22.67
C GLY A 197 2.67 12.95 -22.52
N VAL A 198 2.31 13.47 -21.35
CA VAL A 198 1.02 14.11 -21.09
C VAL A 198 1.25 15.59 -20.79
N THR A 199 0.43 16.46 -21.38
CA THR A 199 0.46 17.90 -21.10
C THR A 199 -0.30 18.26 -19.83
N VAL A 200 0.29 19.09 -18.98
CA VAL A 200 -0.37 19.62 -17.78
C VAL A 200 -0.21 21.12 -17.78
N ARG A 201 -1.34 21.83 -17.68
CA ARG A 201 -1.32 23.28 -17.51
C ARG A 201 -1.18 23.60 -16.03
N VAL A 202 -0.14 24.35 -15.69
CA VAL A 202 0.13 24.85 -14.35
C VAL A 202 0.21 26.37 -14.44
N HIS A 203 -0.72 27.07 -13.77
CA HIS A 203 -0.92 28.50 -13.96
C HIS A 203 -1.11 28.85 -15.46
N ASP A 204 -0.23 29.68 -16.03
CA ASP A 204 -0.27 30.10 -17.43
C ASP A 204 0.69 29.35 -18.34
N ARG A 205 1.35 28.30 -17.85
CA ARG A 205 2.31 27.50 -18.62
C ARG A 205 1.82 26.08 -18.81
N THR A 206 2.08 25.54 -20.00
CA THR A 206 1.87 24.13 -20.30
C THR A 206 3.20 23.42 -20.17
N HIS A 207 3.23 22.35 -19.39
CA HIS A 207 4.35 21.45 -19.22
C HIS A 207 4.02 20.11 -19.85
N MET A 208 5.03 19.38 -20.33
CA MET A 208 4.89 18.00 -20.77
C MET A 208 5.57 17.10 -19.75
N ILE A 209 4.89 16.03 -19.34
CA ILE A 209 5.39 15.06 -18.37
C ILE A 209 5.43 13.70 -19.05
N PHE A 210 6.62 13.15 -19.17
CA PHE A 210 6.88 11.79 -19.62
C PHE A 210 7.04 10.91 -18.38
N ALA A 211 6.38 9.77 -18.34
CA ALA A 211 6.52 8.85 -17.22
C ALA A 211 6.31 7.39 -17.61
N SER A 212 6.84 6.49 -16.81
CA SER A 212 6.62 5.05 -16.90
C SER A 212 6.50 4.44 -15.51
N LEU A 213 5.85 3.29 -15.39
CA LEU A 213 5.84 2.52 -14.14
C LEU A 213 7.29 2.24 -13.73
N GLY A 214 7.63 2.62 -12.50
CA GLY A 214 8.96 2.41 -11.93
C GLY A 214 8.94 1.68 -10.59
N ILE A 215 7.89 1.86 -9.79
CA ILE A 215 7.80 1.26 -8.46
C ILE A 215 6.39 0.71 -8.21
N VAL A 216 6.32 -0.51 -7.67
CA VAL A 216 5.14 -1.10 -7.04
C VAL A 216 5.49 -1.33 -5.59
N VAL A 217 4.89 -0.54 -4.71
CA VAL A 217 5.12 -0.59 -3.27
C VAL A 217 3.88 -1.12 -2.55
N SER A 218 4.05 -2.03 -1.60
CA SER A 218 2.97 -2.51 -0.73
C SER A 218 3.56 -3.37 0.40
N ASP A 219 2.70 -3.84 1.31
CA ASP A 219 3.09 -4.88 2.25
C ASP A 219 3.37 -6.22 1.55
N GLU A 220 3.94 -7.19 2.28
CA GLU A 220 4.30 -8.50 1.71
C GLU A 220 3.09 -9.24 1.14
N ALA A 221 1.94 -9.21 1.81
CA ALA A 221 0.76 -9.97 1.42
C ALA A 221 0.14 -9.44 0.12
N ALA A 222 0.09 -8.11 -0.03
CA ALA A 222 -0.42 -7.44 -1.21
C ALA A 222 0.57 -7.55 -2.39
N LEU A 223 1.88 -7.42 -2.16
CA LEU A 223 2.90 -7.70 -3.18
C LEU A 223 2.82 -9.14 -3.67
N LYS A 224 2.70 -10.10 -2.74
CA LYS A 224 2.51 -11.52 -3.05
C LYS A 224 1.30 -11.74 -3.95
N SER A 225 0.17 -11.10 -3.67
CA SER A 225 -1.03 -11.24 -4.50
C SER A 225 -0.91 -10.51 -5.84
N THR A 226 -0.18 -9.40 -5.91
CA THR A 226 0.01 -8.61 -7.13
C THR A 226 0.95 -9.32 -8.11
N TRP A 227 2.05 -9.85 -7.59
CA TRP A 227 3.07 -10.58 -8.35
C TRP A 227 2.85 -12.10 -8.39
N GLU A 228 1.69 -12.59 -7.94
CA GLU A 228 1.35 -14.01 -7.95
C GLU A 228 2.42 -14.89 -7.28
N MET A 229 3.12 -14.39 -6.27
CA MET A 229 4.14 -15.15 -5.55
C MET A 229 3.49 -16.15 -4.60
N LYS A 230 4.19 -17.25 -4.31
CA LYS A 230 3.75 -18.22 -3.29
C LYS A 230 4.10 -17.77 -1.87
N GLY A 231 5.11 -16.92 -1.69
CA GLY A 231 5.58 -16.52 -0.35
C GLY A 231 5.90 -17.75 0.50
N ALA A 232 5.55 -17.71 1.79
CA ALA A 232 5.73 -18.84 2.71
C ALA A 232 5.05 -20.17 2.32
N SER A 233 4.11 -20.18 1.36
CA SER A 233 3.53 -21.44 0.85
C SER A 233 4.32 -22.10 -0.28
N GLY A 234 5.40 -21.45 -0.74
CA GLY A 234 6.31 -21.97 -1.76
C GLY A 234 7.49 -22.74 -1.16
N THR A 235 8.18 -23.50 -2.00
CA THR A 235 9.52 -24.00 -1.70
C THR A 235 10.53 -22.88 -1.87
N LEU A 236 10.50 -22.21 -3.02
CA LEU A 236 11.10 -20.88 -3.17
C LEU A 236 10.12 -19.85 -2.61
N ILE A 237 10.53 -19.19 -1.53
CA ILE A 237 9.64 -18.33 -0.73
C ILE A 237 9.74 -16.85 -1.07
N CYS A 238 10.84 -16.43 -1.69
CA CYS A 238 11.18 -15.02 -1.90
C CYS A 238 11.18 -14.70 -3.40
N MET A 239 10.56 -13.59 -3.82
CA MET A 239 10.64 -13.15 -5.23
C MET A 239 12.00 -12.61 -5.63
N ALA A 240 12.79 -12.17 -4.66
CA ALA A 240 14.09 -11.58 -4.90
C ALA A 240 15.21 -12.61 -4.88
N CYS A 241 14.99 -13.82 -4.33
CA CYS A 241 16.02 -14.84 -4.19
C CYS A 241 15.76 -16.06 -5.09
N ARG A 242 16.83 -16.64 -5.64
CA ARG A 242 16.81 -17.84 -6.48
C ARG A 242 17.11 -19.10 -5.70
N ASN A 243 17.87 -18.98 -4.61
CA ASN A 243 18.41 -20.12 -3.87
C ASN A 243 17.95 -20.20 -2.41
N VAL A 244 17.16 -19.23 -1.93
CA VAL A 244 16.58 -19.28 -0.58
C VAL A 244 15.32 -20.15 -0.63
N VAL A 245 15.38 -21.29 0.05
CA VAL A 245 14.29 -22.26 0.15
C VAL A 245 13.70 -22.31 1.54
N SER A 246 12.43 -22.67 1.67
CA SER A 246 11.81 -22.93 2.98
C SER A 246 12.63 -23.97 3.75
N VAL A 247 12.96 -23.68 5.01
CA VAL A 247 13.61 -24.66 5.92
C VAL A 247 12.86 -25.99 5.93
N SER A 248 11.53 -25.95 5.92
CA SER A 248 10.68 -27.15 5.95
C SER A 248 10.76 -28.03 4.70
N SER A 249 11.37 -27.55 3.61
CA SER A 249 11.55 -28.34 2.39
C SER A 249 12.72 -29.32 2.45
N ASP A 250 13.66 -29.12 3.39
CA ASP A 250 14.91 -29.87 3.54
C ASP A 250 15.81 -29.89 2.27
N LEU A 251 15.50 -29.08 1.26
CA LEU A 251 16.27 -29.02 0.01
C LEU A 251 17.70 -28.51 0.22
N HIS A 252 17.90 -27.59 1.17
CA HIS A 252 19.22 -27.06 1.51
C HIS A 252 20.18 -28.14 2.05
N ASN A 253 19.67 -29.22 2.65
CA ASN A 253 20.50 -30.33 3.14
C ASN A 253 20.67 -31.44 2.09
N THR A 254 19.70 -31.59 1.18
CA THR A 254 19.67 -32.67 0.17
C THR A 254 20.24 -32.27 -1.19
N ASP A 255 20.50 -30.98 -1.39
CA ASP A 255 21.11 -30.44 -2.61
C ASP A 255 22.61 -30.72 -2.67
N ALA A 256 22.99 -31.69 -3.50
CA ALA A 256 24.39 -32.04 -3.74
C ALA A 256 25.22 -30.91 -4.37
N THR A 257 24.59 -29.88 -4.96
CA THR A 257 25.29 -28.74 -5.56
C THR A 257 25.69 -27.67 -4.54
N GLY A 258 25.09 -27.69 -3.35
CA GLY A 258 25.27 -26.67 -2.31
C GLY A 258 24.75 -25.28 -2.73
N PHE A 259 23.86 -25.21 -3.72
CA PHE A 259 23.29 -23.95 -4.21
C PHE A 259 22.25 -23.41 -3.23
N PHE A 260 21.36 -24.29 -2.73
CA PHE A 260 20.25 -23.89 -1.89
C PHE A 260 20.67 -23.57 -0.45
N VAL A 261 20.13 -22.47 0.08
CA VAL A 261 20.28 -22.06 1.49
C VAL A 261 18.92 -22.03 2.17
N PRO A 262 18.84 -22.36 3.47
CA PRO A 262 17.56 -22.33 4.20
C PRO A 262 17.08 -20.89 4.39
N SER A 263 15.76 -20.70 4.53
CA SER A 263 15.15 -19.41 4.84
C SER A 263 15.54 -18.82 6.21
N SER A 264 16.23 -19.59 7.04
CA SER A 264 16.83 -19.14 8.30
C SER A 264 18.29 -18.70 8.16
N GLU A 265 18.87 -18.75 6.96
CA GLU A 265 20.21 -18.24 6.70
C GLU A 265 20.23 -16.72 6.90
N THR A 266 21.21 -16.23 7.65
CA THR A 266 21.38 -14.81 7.97
C THR A 266 22.51 -14.16 7.20
N ASP A 267 23.40 -14.95 6.60
CA ASP A 267 24.46 -14.46 5.72
C ASP A 267 23.90 -14.16 4.31
N VAL A 268 23.49 -12.91 4.12
CA VAL A 268 22.96 -12.39 2.86
C VAL A 268 23.95 -12.49 1.69
N SER A 269 25.25 -12.66 1.94
CA SER A 269 26.25 -12.84 0.87
C SER A 269 26.10 -14.17 0.13
N LYS A 270 25.43 -15.15 0.76
CA LYS A 270 25.09 -16.44 0.15
C LYS A 270 23.84 -16.38 -0.72
N PHE A 271 23.11 -15.26 -0.71
CA PHE A 271 21.85 -15.14 -1.45
C PHE A 271 22.14 -14.84 -2.92
N VAL A 272 21.56 -15.65 -3.79
CA VAL A 272 21.62 -15.46 -5.24
C VAL A 272 20.32 -14.76 -5.66
N LEU A 273 20.43 -13.53 -6.12
CA LEU A 273 19.26 -12.72 -6.44
C LEU A 273 18.61 -13.11 -7.77
N GLN A 274 17.30 -12.91 -7.86
CA GLN A 274 16.51 -12.97 -9.09
C GLN A 274 16.81 -11.74 -9.96
N THR A 275 16.56 -11.90 -11.25
CA THR A 275 16.49 -10.82 -12.24
C THR A 275 15.10 -10.86 -12.86
N ASP A 276 14.67 -9.77 -13.49
CA ASP A 276 13.39 -9.78 -14.23
C ASP A 276 13.37 -10.88 -15.31
N ASP A 277 14.51 -11.10 -15.97
CA ASP A 277 14.68 -12.16 -16.95
C ASP A 277 14.49 -13.56 -16.36
N SER A 278 15.05 -13.83 -15.17
CA SER A 278 14.89 -15.15 -14.54
C SER A 278 13.44 -15.37 -14.09
N VAL A 279 12.75 -14.35 -13.58
CA VAL A 279 11.31 -14.43 -13.29
C VAL A 279 10.50 -14.66 -14.57
N ARG A 280 10.78 -13.94 -15.67
CA ARG A 280 10.10 -14.15 -16.95
C ARG A 280 10.29 -15.58 -17.48
N ARG A 281 11.49 -16.16 -17.37
CA ARG A 281 11.75 -17.56 -17.75
C ARG A 281 10.93 -18.54 -16.89
N THR A 282 10.84 -18.31 -15.59
CA THR A 282 9.99 -19.10 -14.67
C THR A 282 8.52 -19.05 -15.08
N LEU A 283 7.99 -17.86 -15.38
CA LEU A 283 6.61 -17.68 -15.82
C LEU A 283 6.34 -18.34 -17.19
N GLN A 284 7.30 -18.27 -18.11
CA GLN A 284 7.20 -18.96 -19.41
C GLN A 284 7.18 -20.49 -19.23
N LEU A 285 8.01 -21.03 -18.34
CA LEU A 285 8.00 -22.45 -18.01
C LEU A 285 6.63 -22.87 -17.44
N LEU A 286 6.06 -22.11 -16.50
CA LEU A 286 4.72 -22.36 -15.98
C LEU A 286 3.66 -22.35 -17.10
N LYS A 287 3.68 -21.35 -17.98
CA LYS A 287 2.77 -21.27 -19.14
C LYS A 287 2.88 -22.49 -20.05
N GLN A 288 4.09 -22.95 -20.34
CA GLN A 288 4.35 -24.10 -21.21
C GLN A 288 3.95 -25.43 -20.58
N GLN A 289 4.17 -25.60 -19.28
CA GLN A 289 3.88 -26.85 -18.56
C GLN A 289 2.39 -27.00 -18.21
N HIS A 290 1.66 -25.90 -18.01
CA HIS A 290 0.25 -25.91 -17.63
C HIS A 290 -0.65 -26.85 -18.47
N PRO A 291 -0.57 -26.87 -19.82
CA PRO A 291 -1.37 -27.80 -20.63
C PRO A 291 -0.81 -29.24 -20.71
N LEU A 292 0.42 -29.49 -20.25
CA LEU A 292 1.13 -30.76 -20.48
C LEU A 292 1.10 -31.71 -19.28
N VAL A 293 1.04 -31.15 -18.06
CA VAL A 293 1.11 -31.94 -16.83
C VAL A 293 -0.24 -31.98 -16.10
N SER A 294 -0.41 -32.96 -15.22
CA SER A 294 -1.63 -33.04 -14.40
C SER A 294 -1.75 -31.85 -13.46
N ALA A 295 -2.98 -31.48 -13.05
CA ALA A 295 -3.21 -30.38 -12.12
C ALA A 295 -2.44 -30.52 -10.79
N SER A 296 -2.29 -31.76 -10.29
CA SER A 296 -1.51 -32.05 -9.08
C SER A 296 -0.01 -31.80 -9.29
N ALA A 297 0.54 -32.28 -10.41
CA ALA A 297 1.92 -32.04 -10.78
C ALA A 297 2.19 -30.55 -11.01
N PHE A 298 1.26 -29.84 -11.66
CA PHE A 298 1.36 -28.41 -11.90
C PHE A 298 1.38 -27.60 -10.60
N LYS A 299 0.51 -27.91 -9.64
CA LYS A 299 0.50 -27.25 -8.32
C LYS A 299 1.84 -27.43 -7.58
N LYS A 300 2.47 -28.60 -7.70
CA LYS A 300 3.82 -28.84 -7.16
C LYS A 300 4.88 -28.05 -7.90
N LEU A 301 4.76 -27.92 -9.22
CA LEU A 301 5.66 -27.09 -10.02
C LEU A 301 5.58 -25.61 -9.61
N GLU A 302 4.38 -25.06 -9.48
CA GLU A 302 4.16 -23.69 -8.97
C GLU A 302 4.77 -23.50 -7.58
N GLN A 303 4.56 -24.46 -6.66
CA GLN A 303 5.15 -24.43 -5.32
C GLN A 303 6.68 -24.42 -5.39
N SER A 304 7.25 -25.29 -6.23
CA SER A 304 8.71 -25.43 -6.39
C SER A 304 9.33 -24.16 -6.96
N LEU A 305 8.67 -23.54 -7.94
CA LEU A 305 9.14 -22.34 -8.62
C LEU A 305 8.81 -21.03 -7.88
N GLY A 306 7.91 -21.08 -6.88
CA GLY A 306 7.56 -19.92 -6.05
C GLY A 306 6.54 -18.96 -6.66
N PHE A 307 5.91 -19.31 -7.77
CA PHE A 307 4.92 -18.46 -8.47
C PHE A 307 3.65 -19.24 -8.83
N ASN A 308 2.51 -18.57 -8.77
CA ASN A 308 1.24 -19.04 -9.30
C ASN A 308 1.13 -18.68 -10.78
N TYR A 309 0.57 -19.57 -11.58
CA TYR A 309 0.23 -19.29 -12.97
C TYR A 309 -1.13 -18.63 -13.07
N ARG A 310 -1.14 -17.36 -13.48
CA ARG A 310 -2.37 -16.58 -13.68
C ARG A 310 -2.42 -16.02 -15.12
N PRO A 311 -3.03 -16.73 -16.09
CA PRO A 311 -3.02 -16.31 -17.49
C PRO A 311 -3.65 -14.92 -17.72
N ASN A 312 -4.64 -14.56 -16.90
CA ASN A 312 -5.32 -13.26 -16.99
C ASN A 312 -4.70 -12.18 -16.09
N GLY A 313 -3.63 -12.50 -15.34
CA GLY A 313 -2.98 -11.62 -14.37
C GLY A 313 -1.99 -10.65 -15.02
N LEU A 314 -1.38 -9.79 -14.18
CA LEU A 314 -0.46 -8.74 -14.61
C LEU A 314 0.79 -9.31 -15.29
N LEU A 315 1.41 -10.33 -14.67
CA LEU A 315 2.68 -10.93 -15.13
C LEU A 315 2.61 -11.66 -16.47
N HIS A 316 1.42 -12.03 -16.92
CA HIS A 316 1.19 -12.66 -18.23
C HIS A 316 0.58 -11.70 -19.26
N SER A 317 0.47 -10.41 -18.94
CA SER A 317 -0.04 -9.41 -19.86
C SER A 317 0.98 -9.09 -20.95
N GLU A 318 0.65 -9.43 -22.20
CA GLU A 318 1.48 -9.08 -23.37
C GLU A 318 1.63 -7.57 -23.55
N LYS A 319 0.58 -6.80 -23.21
CA LYS A 319 0.58 -5.34 -23.30
C LYS A 319 1.66 -4.69 -22.44
N PHE A 320 1.93 -5.25 -21.27
CA PHE A 320 2.89 -4.70 -20.32
C PHE A 320 4.22 -5.48 -20.31
N ALA A 321 4.41 -6.45 -21.19
CA ALA A 321 5.60 -7.30 -21.19
C ALA A 321 6.91 -6.53 -21.40
N SER A 322 6.88 -5.43 -22.15
CA SER A 322 8.04 -4.55 -22.38
C SER A 322 8.29 -3.54 -21.26
N VAL A 323 7.32 -3.31 -20.39
CA VAL A 323 7.39 -2.33 -19.30
C VAL A 323 7.62 -3.02 -17.96
N LEU A 324 7.02 -4.18 -17.72
CA LEU A 324 7.07 -4.84 -16.42
C LEU A 324 8.45 -5.45 -16.12
N GLN A 325 9.00 -5.00 -15.00
CA GLN A 325 10.21 -5.49 -14.39
C GLN A 325 9.91 -5.82 -12.92
N PRO A 326 9.25 -6.96 -12.62
CA PRO A 326 8.71 -7.22 -11.29
C PRO A 326 9.75 -7.27 -10.16
N VAL A 327 10.96 -7.73 -10.44
CA VAL A 327 12.04 -7.75 -9.43
C VAL A 327 12.54 -6.33 -9.21
N THR A 328 12.83 -5.60 -10.28
CA THR A 328 13.38 -4.23 -10.21
C THR A 328 12.39 -3.22 -9.67
N MET A 329 11.09 -3.39 -9.95
CA MET A 329 10.03 -2.46 -9.57
C MET A 329 9.50 -2.71 -8.16
N THR A 330 9.80 -3.84 -7.53
CA THR A 330 9.21 -4.14 -6.22
C THR A 330 9.89 -3.38 -5.11
N MET A 331 9.08 -2.71 -4.30
CA MET A 331 9.50 -2.08 -3.06
C MET A 331 8.62 -2.58 -1.93
N TYR A 332 9.21 -3.14 -0.88
CA TYR A 332 8.47 -3.48 0.32
C TYR A 332 8.16 -2.20 1.10
N ASP A 333 6.92 -2.05 1.54
CA ASP A 333 6.55 -1.05 2.52
C ASP A 333 7.23 -1.41 3.85
N TRP A 334 8.39 -0.80 4.09
CA TRP A 334 9.20 -1.08 5.27
C TRP A 334 8.43 -0.82 6.56
N MET A 335 7.54 0.16 6.61
CA MET A 335 6.79 0.47 7.82
C MET A 335 5.82 -0.68 8.14
N HIS A 336 5.06 -1.14 7.15
CA HIS A 336 4.14 -2.26 7.34
C HIS A 336 4.87 -3.59 7.57
N CYS A 337 5.94 -3.87 6.83
CA CYS A 337 6.68 -5.12 6.94
C CYS A 337 7.54 -5.22 8.21
N TYR A 338 8.22 -4.14 8.60
CA TYR A 338 9.18 -4.15 9.70
C TYR A 338 8.56 -3.68 11.02
N VAL A 339 7.76 -2.60 11.01
CA VAL A 339 7.35 -1.88 12.23
C VAL A 339 5.93 -2.21 12.70
N VAL A 340 4.97 -2.40 11.78
CA VAL A 340 3.56 -2.65 12.13
C VAL A 340 3.36 -4.11 12.52
N SER A 341 3.65 -4.45 13.78
CA SER A 341 3.65 -5.85 14.26
C SER A 341 4.54 -6.78 13.42
N GLY A 342 5.61 -6.21 12.86
CA GLY A 342 6.54 -6.87 11.95
C GLY A 342 7.80 -7.37 12.65
N GLU A 343 8.88 -7.47 11.89
CA GLU A 343 10.17 -8.01 12.34
C GLU A 343 10.77 -7.25 13.53
N TYR A 344 10.59 -5.93 13.63
CA TYR A 344 11.08 -5.13 14.77
C TYR A 344 10.63 -5.72 16.11
N ASN A 345 9.36 -6.10 16.22
CA ASN A 345 8.80 -6.63 17.46
C ASN A 345 9.44 -7.99 17.83
N MET A 346 9.79 -8.79 16.83
CA MET A 346 10.50 -10.06 17.01
C MET A 346 11.96 -9.81 17.42
N GLU A 347 12.67 -8.96 16.71
CA GLU A 347 14.08 -8.64 16.97
C GLU A 347 14.27 -8.06 18.38
N VAL A 348 13.42 -7.12 18.80
CA VAL A 348 13.47 -6.59 20.16
C VAL A 348 13.12 -7.67 21.18
N GLY A 349 12.20 -8.58 20.87
CA GLY A 349 11.91 -9.75 21.70
C GLY A 349 13.13 -10.65 21.91
N LEU A 350 13.86 -10.95 20.82
CA LEU A 350 15.08 -11.74 20.82
C LEU A 350 16.23 -11.05 21.57
N LEU A 351 16.42 -9.74 21.35
CA LEU A 351 17.40 -8.92 22.08
C LEU A 351 17.15 -9.00 23.59
N LEU A 352 15.91 -8.85 24.03
CA LEU A 352 15.58 -8.91 25.45
C LEU A 352 15.78 -10.32 26.03
N GLY A 353 15.52 -11.36 25.23
CA GLY A 353 15.87 -12.73 25.59
C GLY A 353 17.37 -12.93 25.79
N PHE A 354 18.18 -12.36 24.89
CA PHE A 354 19.64 -12.38 25.02
C PHE A 354 20.12 -11.60 26.26
N LEU A 355 19.64 -10.38 26.47
CA LEU A 355 19.98 -9.55 27.64
C LEU A 355 19.65 -10.27 28.96
N ALA A 356 18.54 -10.99 29.02
CA ALA A 356 18.18 -11.79 30.19
C ALA A 356 19.21 -12.88 30.51
N THR A 357 19.87 -13.47 29.50
CA THR A 357 20.92 -14.49 29.72
C THR A 357 22.16 -13.95 30.41
N ILE A 358 22.39 -12.63 30.33
CA ILE A 358 23.49 -11.94 31.01
C ILE A 358 23.05 -11.18 32.26
N GLY A 359 21.84 -11.45 32.75
CA GLY A 359 21.31 -10.88 33.99
C GLY A 359 20.64 -9.51 33.85
N ILE A 360 20.44 -9.02 32.62
CA ILE A 360 19.73 -7.77 32.35
C ILE A 360 18.27 -8.09 32.02
N GLY A 361 17.37 -7.78 32.96
CA GLY A 361 15.94 -8.03 32.81
C GLY A 361 15.19 -6.88 32.17
N TYR A 362 13.92 -7.13 31.86
CA TYR A 362 12.97 -6.11 31.34
C TYR A 362 12.86 -4.88 32.23
N LYS A 363 12.98 -5.07 33.54
CA LYS A 363 12.92 -3.97 34.52
C LYS A 363 14.08 -3.01 34.32
N ASP A 364 15.27 -3.50 34.03
CA ASP A 364 16.46 -2.68 33.81
C ASP A 364 16.30 -1.83 32.54
N VAL A 365 15.82 -2.45 31.46
CA VAL A 365 15.50 -1.73 30.21
C VAL A 365 14.38 -0.70 30.43
N HIS A 366 13.34 -1.07 31.20
CA HIS A 366 12.27 -0.13 31.53
C HIS A 366 12.77 1.08 32.33
N LEU A 367 13.62 0.85 33.33
CA LEU A 367 14.23 1.91 34.16
C LEU A 367 15.11 2.82 33.31
N PHE A 368 15.95 2.25 32.44
CA PHE A 368 16.74 3.03 31.48
C PHE A 368 15.86 3.94 30.61
N PHE A 369 14.74 3.44 30.11
CA PHE A 369 13.77 4.25 29.35
C PHE A 369 13.17 5.42 30.15
N GLN A 370 13.13 5.32 31.49
CA GLN A 370 12.62 6.40 32.36
C GLN A 370 13.66 7.52 32.58
N GLU A 371 14.93 7.29 32.30
CA GLU A 371 15.99 8.31 32.43
C GLU A 371 15.90 9.40 31.35
N PHE A 372 15.20 9.11 30.25
CA PHE A 372 15.06 10.02 29.13
C PHE A 372 13.87 10.96 29.27
N THR A 373 14.09 12.23 28.95
CA THR A 373 13.01 13.21 28.81
C THR A 373 12.43 13.14 27.41
N TRP A 374 11.21 12.63 27.30
CA TRP A 374 10.51 12.48 26.02
C TRP A 374 9.93 13.83 25.55
N PRO A 375 9.98 14.14 24.24
CA PRO A 375 9.29 15.31 23.69
C PRO A 375 7.81 15.33 24.07
N LEU A 376 7.29 16.50 24.46
CA LEU A 376 5.92 16.64 24.98
C LEU A 376 4.86 16.04 24.04
N HIS A 377 5.05 16.18 22.72
CA HIS A 377 4.12 15.67 21.71
C HIS A 377 4.10 14.13 21.61
N LEU A 378 5.16 13.44 22.03
CA LEU A 378 5.24 11.98 22.10
C LEU A 378 4.77 11.46 23.48
N GLY A 379 5.22 12.11 24.55
CA GLY A 379 4.91 11.71 25.93
C GLY A 379 3.43 11.85 26.31
N SER A 380 2.74 12.86 25.76
CA SER A 380 1.32 13.12 26.06
C SER A 380 0.33 12.24 25.32
N ARG A 381 0.76 11.49 24.28
CA ARG A 381 -0.13 10.74 23.37
C ARG A 381 -0.05 9.22 23.50
N GLY A 382 0.69 8.70 24.49
CA GLY A 382 0.95 7.26 24.60
C GLY A 382 1.85 6.69 23.48
N ALA A 383 2.34 7.54 22.57
CA ALA A 383 3.20 7.13 21.46
C ALA A 383 4.69 6.99 21.86
N SER A 384 5.09 7.47 23.04
CA SER A 384 6.49 7.39 23.50
C SER A 384 7.02 5.95 23.65
N GLY A 385 6.16 4.97 23.93
CA GLY A 385 6.57 3.60 24.23
C GLY A 385 7.29 3.41 25.57
N LYS A 386 7.38 4.46 26.41
CA LYS A 386 8.10 4.43 27.70
C LYS A 386 7.64 3.35 28.68
N THR A 387 6.39 2.89 28.57
CA THR A 387 5.77 1.88 29.43
C THR A 387 5.67 0.51 28.76
N VAL A 388 6.15 0.33 27.53
CA VAL A 388 6.01 -0.92 26.77
C VAL A 388 6.67 -2.11 27.51
N PHE A 389 7.73 -1.85 28.28
CA PHE A 389 8.44 -2.87 29.06
C PHE A 389 7.88 -3.10 30.48
N GLU A 390 6.84 -2.37 30.91
CA GLU A 390 6.34 -2.41 32.30
C GLU A 390 5.71 -3.76 32.69
N LYS A 391 5.01 -4.43 31.74
CA LYS A 391 4.17 -5.60 32.01
C LYS A 391 4.48 -6.78 31.09
N ARG A 392 5.73 -7.26 31.12
CA ARG A 392 6.13 -8.47 30.40
C ARG A 392 6.26 -9.68 31.31
N SER A 393 5.73 -10.81 30.86
CA SER A 393 5.66 -12.07 31.64
C SER A 393 6.68 -13.13 31.22
N ALA A 394 7.22 -13.09 29.99
CA ALA A 394 8.14 -14.12 29.48
C ALA A 394 9.35 -13.51 28.76
N LEU A 395 10.50 -14.19 28.86
CA LEU A 395 11.83 -13.69 28.51
C LEU A 395 12.13 -13.62 27.01
N SER A 396 11.36 -14.27 26.14
CA SER A 396 11.63 -14.33 24.68
C SER A 396 10.40 -14.07 23.80
N ASP A 397 9.31 -13.56 24.37
CA ASP A 397 8.10 -13.29 23.58
C ASP A 397 8.32 -12.15 22.57
N VAL A 398 7.48 -12.09 21.55
CA VAL A 398 7.41 -10.96 20.61
C VAL A 398 6.98 -9.69 21.36
N LEU A 399 7.58 -8.55 21.05
CA LEU A 399 7.21 -7.28 21.68
C LEU A 399 5.80 -6.88 21.25
N LYS A 400 4.98 -6.43 22.18
CA LYS A 400 3.67 -5.86 21.87
C LYS A 400 3.76 -4.36 21.99
N CYS A 401 3.87 -3.69 20.85
CA CYS A 401 3.84 -2.24 20.75
C CYS A 401 3.19 -1.84 19.43
N SER A 402 2.62 -0.64 19.40
CA SER A 402 2.15 0.01 18.17
C SER A 402 3.33 0.51 17.34
N ALA A 403 3.09 0.79 16.06
CA ALA A 403 4.15 1.30 15.18
C ALA A 403 4.71 2.66 15.65
N SER A 404 3.87 3.55 16.17
CA SER A 404 4.33 4.83 16.73
C SER A 404 5.20 4.66 17.96
N GLU A 405 4.90 3.68 18.81
CA GLU A 405 5.76 3.33 19.95
C GLU A 405 7.09 2.77 19.46
N ALA A 406 7.10 1.80 18.54
CA ALA A 406 8.32 1.22 17.97
C ALA A 406 9.27 2.30 17.40
N LEU A 407 8.75 3.22 16.57
CA LEU A 407 9.53 4.32 15.99
C LEU A 407 10.12 5.25 17.06
N SER A 408 9.36 5.53 18.11
CA SER A 408 9.81 6.39 19.21
C SER A 408 10.86 5.68 20.08
N MET A 409 10.65 4.39 20.35
CA MET A 409 11.50 3.59 21.23
C MET A 409 12.88 3.31 20.63
N TYR A 410 12.98 3.09 19.31
CA TYR A 410 14.24 2.72 18.66
C TYR A 410 15.39 3.69 18.98
N GLY A 411 15.12 5.00 19.05
CA GLY A 411 16.12 6.02 19.35
C GLY A 411 16.74 5.90 20.75
N VAL A 412 15.98 5.39 21.73
CA VAL A 412 16.45 5.13 23.10
C VAL A 412 17.03 3.73 23.20
N LEU A 413 16.35 2.72 22.64
CA LEU A 413 16.79 1.32 22.72
C LEU A 413 18.19 1.11 22.15
N ARG A 414 18.54 1.79 21.06
CA ARG A 414 19.88 1.69 20.45
C ARG A 414 21.03 2.25 21.30
N LEU A 415 20.72 2.97 22.39
CA LEU A 415 21.71 3.52 23.34
C LEU A 415 21.93 2.61 24.54
N PHE A 416 21.03 1.65 24.75
CA PHE A 416 21.15 0.62 25.77
C PHE A 416 22.14 -0.44 25.28
#